data_AF-A0A3D2RFU0-F1
#
_entry.id   AF-A0A3D2RFU0-F1
#
_cell.length_a   1.000
_cell.length_b   1.000
_cell.length_c   1.000
_cell.angle_alpha   90.00
_cell.angle_beta   90.00
_cell.angle_gamma   90.00
#
_symmetry.space_group_name_H-M   'P 1'
#
loop_
_entity.id
_entity.type
_entity.pdbx_description
1 polymer ?
#
loop_
_entity_poly.entity_id
_entity_poly.type
_entity_poly.pdbx_seq_one_letter_code
_entity_poly.pdbx_strand_id
1 'polypeptide(L)'
;MNGIDGIPDAAENNKPVWNDGQTLQVNEIFYSIEGEGVRVGQPTTFIRLSKCNLRCFFCDTEFDSFTEMSIRKIVEEVRMHSAEWVSLTGGEPIGQNIAPLCERLLGNGYRLHIETSGSLTPQAELFELIEHWTVSPKRRRIVDGFERITELKYVVGKAFREDMIEGDRSDLVYLQPESSKPEYVIKTLEILQRHPGWRLSCRIHKMLHLP
;
A
#
# COMPACT_ATOMS: atom_id res chain seq x y z
N MET A 1 -5.19 -18.46 16.38
CA MET A 1 -5.06 -18.54 14.92
C MET A 1 -4.40 -17.24 14.47
N ASN A 2 -3.08 -17.22 14.28
CA ASN A 2 -2.30 -15.98 14.14
C ASN A 2 -1.68 -15.87 12.74
N GLY A 3 -2.48 -16.13 11.70
CA GLY A 3 -2.07 -16.04 10.29
C GLY A 3 -3.01 -15.17 9.49
N ILE A 4 -2.69 -14.93 8.21
CA ILE A 4 -3.47 -14.05 7.33
C ILE A 4 -4.93 -14.50 7.16
N ASP A 5 -5.21 -15.79 7.30
CA ASP A 5 -6.58 -16.36 7.27
C ASP A 5 -7.43 -15.95 8.48
N GLY A 6 -6.81 -15.41 9.54
CA GLY A 6 -7.47 -14.95 10.77
C GLY A 6 -7.58 -13.44 10.90
N ILE A 7 -7.29 -12.65 9.84
CA ILE A 7 -7.42 -11.19 9.91
C ILE A 7 -8.90 -10.79 9.90
N PRO A 8 -9.43 -10.23 11.01
CA PRO A 8 -10.82 -9.84 11.09
C PRO A 8 -11.09 -8.61 10.21
N ASP A 9 -12.34 -8.51 9.77
CA ASP A 9 -12.86 -7.23 9.27
C ASP A 9 -12.82 -6.19 10.38
N ALA A 10 -12.63 -4.93 9.98
CA ALA A 10 -12.79 -3.81 10.89
C ALA A 10 -14.26 -3.67 11.34
N ALA A 11 -14.45 -3.15 12.55
CA ALA A 11 -15.77 -2.70 13.00
C ALA A 11 -16.34 -1.64 12.03
N GLU A 12 -17.66 -1.55 11.94
CA GLU A 12 -18.31 -0.72 10.91
C GLU A 12 -17.90 0.75 10.97
N ASN A 13 -17.78 1.31 12.17
CA ASN A 13 -17.33 2.69 12.42
C ASN A 13 -15.84 2.95 12.08
N ASN A 14 -15.12 1.89 11.73
CA ASN A 14 -13.69 1.87 11.49
C ASN A 14 -13.34 1.54 10.03
N LYS A 15 -14.37 1.28 9.20
CA LYS A 15 -14.25 1.12 7.76
C LYS A 15 -14.20 2.49 7.07
N PRO A 16 -13.52 2.58 5.91
CA PRO A 16 -13.58 3.76 5.06
C PRO A 16 -15.01 4.09 4.65
N VAL A 17 -15.33 5.38 4.54
CA VAL A 17 -16.62 5.86 4.04
C VAL A 17 -16.46 6.24 2.57
N TRP A 18 -17.32 5.67 1.73
CA TRP A 18 -17.32 5.96 0.30
C TRP A 18 -18.26 7.13 -0.02
N ASN A 19 -17.70 8.25 -0.49
CA ASN A 19 -18.42 9.46 -0.86
C ASN A 19 -18.11 9.85 -2.33
N ASP A 20 -18.46 11.08 -2.73
CA ASP A 20 -18.22 11.64 -4.07
C ASP A 20 -16.73 11.90 -4.39
N GLY A 21 -15.83 11.69 -3.42
CA GLY A 21 -14.39 11.86 -3.56
C GLY A 21 -13.91 13.30 -3.48
N GLN A 22 -14.78 14.30 -3.29
CA GLN A 22 -14.35 15.71 -3.20
C GLN A 22 -13.64 16.05 -1.88
N THR A 23 -13.94 15.26 -0.85
CA THR A 23 -13.31 15.30 0.47
C THR A 23 -12.87 13.89 0.84
N LEU A 24 -11.67 13.77 1.40
CA LEU A 24 -11.10 12.50 1.88
C LEU A 24 -10.74 12.61 3.36
N GLN A 25 -10.79 11.46 4.05
CA GLN A 25 -10.29 11.32 5.41
C GLN A 25 -8.79 11.03 5.33
N VAL A 26 -7.98 12.05 5.60
CA VAL A 26 -6.52 12.01 5.51
C VAL A 26 -5.93 11.91 6.91
N ASN A 27 -5.03 10.94 7.12
CA ASN A 27 -4.28 10.80 8.37
C ASN A 27 -3.12 11.80 8.40
N GLU A 28 -2.29 11.77 7.35
CA GLU A 28 -1.13 12.63 7.20
C GLU A 28 -0.71 12.77 5.73
N ILE A 29 -0.03 13.87 5.42
CA ILE A 29 0.69 14.09 4.16
C ILE A 29 2.12 14.48 4.52
N PHE A 30 3.11 13.80 3.95
CA PHE A 30 4.51 14.06 4.27
C PHE A 30 5.44 13.71 3.12
N TYR A 31 6.63 14.30 3.15
CA TYR A 31 7.70 13.98 2.21
C TYR A 31 8.70 13.02 2.86
N SER A 32 9.08 11.98 2.13
CA SER A 32 10.10 11.02 2.53
C SER A 32 10.71 10.38 1.26
N ILE A 33 11.31 9.21 1.42
CA ILE A 33 11.70 8.33 0.32
C ILE A 33 10.82 7.08 0.33
N GLU A 34 10.62 6.48 -0.83
CA GLU A 34 10.04 5.14 -0.89
C GLU A 34 10.90 4.17 -0.10
N GLY A 35 10.27 3.48 0.83
CA GLY A 35 10.95 2.68 1.82
C GLY A 35 11.05 1.20 1.47
N GLU A 36 10.28 0.76 0.47
CA GLU A 36 10.03 -0.65 0.14
C GLU A 36 9.96 -0.87 -1.39
N GLY A 37 10.01 -2.13 -1.82
CA GLY A 37 9.73 -2.49 -3.21
C GLY A 37 10.76 -2.01 -4.25
N VAL A 38 10.35 -1.91 -5.51
CA VAL A 38 11.24 -1.60 -6.65
C VAL A 38 11.71 -0.14 -6.68
N ARG A 39 10.93 0.78 -6.10
CA ARG A 39 11.25 2.21 -6.11
C ARG A 39 11.98 2.67 -4.86
N VAL A 40 12.45 1.74 -4.02
CA VAL A 40 13.16 2.03 -2.78
C VAL A 40 14.25 3.11 -2.97
N GLY A 41 14.22 4.15 -2.12
CA GLY A 41 15.11 5.31 -2.19
C GLY A 41 14.59 6.50 -3.00
N GLN A 42 13.49 6.35 -3.75
CA GLN A 42 12.92 7.43 -4.57
C GLN A 42 12.21 8.50 -3.71
N PRO A 43 12.56 9.79 -3.82
CA PRO A 43 11.78 10.88 -3.19
C PRO A 43 10.29 10.81 -3.54
N THR A 44 9.46 10.78 -2.52
CA THR A 44 8.01 10.56 -2.65
C THR A 44 7.26 11.40 -1.62
N THR A 45 6.18 12.04 -2.05
CA THR A 45 5.17 12.59 -1.14
C THR A 45 4.14 11.50 -0.84
N PHE A 46 3.95 11.17 0.41
CA PHE A 46 2.96 10.20 0.85
C PHE A 46 1.67 10.91 1.24
N ILE A 47 0.55 10.40 0.75
CA ILE A 47 -0.79 10.74 1.22
C ILE A 47 -1.31 9.50 1.93
N ARG A 48 -1.26 9.51 3.25
CA ARG A 48 -1.79 8.45 4.08
C ARG A 48 -3.26 8.75 4.36
N LEU A 49 -4.17 7.97 3.80
CA LEU A 49 -5.59 8.07 4.13
C LEU A 49 -5.87 7.37 5.46
N SER A 50 -7.06 7.61 6.00
CA SER A 50 -7.51 6.97 7.23
C SER A 50 -8.53 5.89 6.96
N LYS A 51 -8.76 5.07 8.00
CA LYS A 51 -9.62 3.90 8.03
C LYS A 51 -9.14 2.76 7.14
N CYS A 52 -9.47 1.55 7.54
CA CYS A 52 -9.13 0.33 6.83
C CYS A 52 -10.26 -0.67 7.05
N ASN A 53 -10.64 -1.42 6.01
CA ASN A 53 -11.62 -2.49 6.10
C ASN A 53 -11.12 -3.71 6.88
N LEU A 54 -9.82 -3.78 7.19
CA LEU A 54 -9.19 -4.85 7.94
C LEU A 54 -8.65 -4.35 9.29
N ARG A 55 -8.49 -5.27 10.25
CA ARG A 55 -7.76 -5.02 11.52
C ARG A 55 -6.65 -6.04 11.68
N CYS A 56 -5.56 -5.83 10.93
CA CYS A 56 -4.38 -6.69 10.97
C CYS A 56 -3.69 -6.60 12.33
N PHE A 57 -3.46 -7.74 12.98
CA PHE A 57 -2.80 -7.83 14.30
C PHE A 57 -1.30 -7.43 14.29
N PHE A 58 -0.70 -7.28 13.11
CA PHE A 58 0.68 -6.84 12.89
C PHE A 58 0.76 -5.44 12.27
N CYS A 59 -0.35 -4.69 12.21
CA CYS A 59 -0.31 -3.35 11.65
C CYS A 59 0.50 -2.42 12.54
N ASP A 60 1.37 -1.62 11.91
CA ASP A 60 2.29 -0.67 12.53
C ASP A 60 1.89 0.79 12.30
N THR A 61 0.76 1.03 11.63
CA THR A 61 0.28 2.35 11.22
C THR A 61 -0.99 2.71 12.01
N GLU A 62 -1.04 3.92 12.56
CA GLU A 62 -2.26 4.50 13.12
C GLU A 62 -3.09 5.08 11.97
N PHE A 63 -4.37 4.72 11.88
CA PHE A 63 -5.26 5.19 10.82
C PHE A 63 -6.69 5.42 11.31
N ASP A 64 -6.92 5.47 12.63
CA ASP A 64 -8.22 5.79 13.19
C ASP A 64 -8.45 7.31 13.26
N SER A 65 -7.38 8.09 13.46
CA SER A 65 -7.39 9.56 13.41
C SER A 65 -7.36 10.09 11.97
N PHE A 66 -8.06 11.21 11.72
CA PHE A 66 -8.10 11.87 10.41
C PHE A 66 -8.50 13.34 10.50
N THR A 67 -8.13 14.08 9.46
CA THR A 67 -8.74 15.35 9.09
C THR A 67 -9.51 15.16 7.79
N GLU A 68 -10.73 15.71 7.71
CA GLU A 68 -11.44 15.82 6.43
C GLU A 68 -10.81 16.91 5.59
N MET A 69 -10.23 16.53 4.46
CA MET A 69 -9.53 17.44 3.56
C MET A 69 -10.19 17.42 2.18
N SER A 70 -10.48 18.60 1.64
CA SER A 70 -10.87 18.70 0.24
C SER A 70 -9.68 18.40 -0.67
N ILE A 71 -9.94 17.86 -1.86
CA ILE A 71 -8.89 17.59 -2.86
C ILE A 71 -8.01 18.82 -3.10
N ARG A 72 -8.62 20.01 -3.14
CA ARG A 72 -7.88 21.26 -3.32
C ARG A 72 -6.80 21.44 -2.25
N LYS A 73 -7.14 21.23 -0.97
CA LYS A 73 -6.19 21.37 0.14
C LYS A 73 -5.10 20.29 0.07
N ILE A 74 -5.48 19.05 -0.25
CA ILE A 74 -4.53 17.94 -0.41
C ILE A 74 -3.49 18.29 -1.49
N VAL A 75 -3.95 18.76 -2.65
CA VAL A 75 -3.06 19.13 -3.77
C VAL A 75 -2.20 20.35 -3.42
N GLU A 76 -2.74 21.34 -2.72
CA GLU A 76 -1.97 22.49 -2.22
C GLU A 76 -0.85 22.04 -1.27
N GLU A 77 -1.11 21.07 -0.39
CA GLU A 77 -0.13 20.51 0.54
C GLU A 77 0.94 19.67 -0.17
N VAL A 78 0.54 18.79 -1.10
CA VAL A 78 1.47 18.00 -1.92
C VAL A 78 2.44 18.91 -2.70
N ARG A 79 1.97 20.07 -3.17
CA ARG A 79 2.80 21.07 -3.88
C ARG A 79 3.86 21.73 -3.02
N MET A 80 3.80 21.60 -1.70
CA MET A 80 4.84 22.07 -0.78
C MET A 80 6.08 21.17 -0.79
N HIS A 81 6.01 20.02 -1.45
CA HIS A 81 7.08 19.04 -1.55
C HIS A 81 7.61 18.95 -2.99
N SER A 82 8.90 18.69 -3.13
CA SER A 82 9.59 18.64 -4.43
C SER A 82 9.60 17.27 -5.10
N ALA A 83 8.91 16.28 -4.53
CA ALA A 83 8.85 14.93 -5.10
C ALA A 83 7.99 14.91 -6.38
N GLU A 84 8.48 14.21 -7.41
CA GLU A 84 7.68 13.91 -8.62
C GLU A 84 6.62 12.83 -8.36
N TRP A 85 6.89 11.95 -7.40
CA TRP A 85 6.02 10.84 -7.05
C TRP A 85 5.11 11.18 -5.87
N VAL A 86 3.85 10.77 -6.01
CA VAL A 86 2.88 10.77 -4.92
C VAL A 86 2.42 9.33 -4.69
N SER A 87 2.58 8.84 -3.47
CA SER A 87 2.11 7.52 -3.05
C SER A 87 0.84 7.67 -2.21
N LEU A 88 -0.26 7.10 -2.68
CA LEU A 88 -1.50 6.95 -1.92
C LEU A 88 -1.46 5.64 -1.14
N THR A 89 -1.53 5.72 0.18
CA THR A 89 -1.42 4.58 1.10
C THR A 89 -2.36 4.79 2.30
N GLY A 90 -2.37 3.84 3.24
CA GLY A 90 -2.98 3.93 4.58
C GLY A 90 -4.48 4.26 4.64
N GLY A 91 -5.18 3.89 5.70
CA GLY A 91 -5.35 2.48 5.98
C GLY A 91 -5.57 1.74 4.65
N GLU A 92 -6.80 1.62 4.16
CA GLU A 92 -7.03 1.09 2.79
C GLU A 92 -7.41 2.22 1.83
N PRO A 93 -6.51 2.69 0.94
CA PRO A 93 -6.79 3.85 0.09
C PRO A 93 -7.89 3.56 -0.93
N ILE A 94 -8.02 2.31 -1.39
CA ILE A 94 -9.11 1.91 -2.29
C ILE A 94 -10.46 1.97 -1.57
N GLY A 95 -10.51 2.07 -0.24
CA GLY A 95 -11.77 2.19 0.50
C GLY A 95 -12.44 3.57 0.40
N GLN A 96 -11.75 4.59 -0.11
CA GLN A 96 -12.32 5.90 -0.39
C GLN A 96 -12.30 6.17 -1.90
N ASN A 97 -13.19 7.06 -2.36
CA ASN A 97 -13.19 7.46 -3.77
C ASN A 97 -12.01 8.42 -4.07
N ILE A 98 -10.85 7.85 -4.41
CA ILE A 98 -9.61 8.61 -4.68
C ILE A 98 -9.48 9.08 -6.14
N ALA A 99 -10.39 8.70 -7.04
CA ALA A 99 -10.26 9.00 -8.47
C ALA A 99 -10.14 10.51 -8.75
N PRO A 100 -10.97 11.40 -8.17
CA PRO A 100 -10.87 12.83 -8.47
C PRO A 100 -9.57 13.47 -7.94
N LEU A 101 -8.99 12.91 -6.86
CA LEU A 101 -7.66 13.33 -6.39
C LEU A 101 -6.57 12.89 -7.37
N CYS A 102 -6.62 11.63 -7.83
CA CYS A 102 -5.65 11.08 -8.77
C CYS A 102 -5.65 11.87 -10.08
N GLU A 103 -6.83 12.17 -10.65
CA GLU A 103 -6.97 13.02 -11.84
C GLU A 103 -6.28 14.38 -11.64
N ARG A 104 -6.51 15.02 -10.49
CA ARG A 104 -5.94 16.34 -10.21
C ARG A 104 -4.44 16.27 -10.05
N LEU A 105 -3.90 15.29 -9.34
CA LEU A 105 -2.46 15.14 -9.16
C LEU A 105 -1.77 14.83 -10.49
N LEU A 106 -2.31 13.90 -11.28
CA LEU A 106 -1.79 13.58 -12.61
C LEU A 106 -1.81 14.81 -13.53
N GLY A 107 -2.91 15.58 -13.52
CA GLY A 107 -3.03 16.83 -14.26
C GLY A 107 -2.07 17.94 -13.80
N ASN A 108 -1.48 17.83 -12.61
CA ASN A 108 -0.42 18.72 -12.11
C ASN A 108 0.99 18.17 -12.40
N GLY A 109 1.12 17.06 -13.14
CA GLY A 109 2.39 16.49 -13.57
C GLY A 109 3.02 15.51 -12.57
N TYR A 110 2.30 15.11 -11.52
CA TYR A 110 2.77 14.08 -10.60
C TYR A 110 2.63 12.68 -11.19
N ARG A 111 3.53 11.79 -10.79
CA ARG A 111 3.43 10.35 -11.05
C ARG A 111 2.82 9.67 -9.82
N LEU A 112 1.91 8.73 -10.06
CA LEU A 112 1.09 8.16 -9.00
C LEU A 112 1.47 6.71 -8.70
N HIS A 113 1.55 6.41 -7.41
CA HIS A 113 1.72 5.09 -6.84
C HIS A 113 0.60 4.82 -5.84
N ILE A 114 0.10 3.60 -5.79
CA ILE A 114 -0.81 3.15 -4.75
C ILE A 114 -0.26 1.93 -4.02
N GLU A 115 -0.41 1.93 -2.70
CA GLU A 115 -0.23 0.77 -1.85
C GLU A 115 -1.56 0.29 -1.28
N THR A 116 -2.00 -0.91 -1.64
CA THR A 116 -3.28 -1.49 -1.20
C THR A 116 -3.11 -2.90 -0.64
N SER A 117 -4.05 -3.33 0.21
CA SER A 117 -4.12 -4.72 0.66
C SER A 117 -4.63 -5.70 -0.41
N GLY A 118 -5.22 -5.22 -1.51
CA GLY A 118 -5.87 -6.06 -2.51
C GLY A 118 -7.16 -6.72 -2.04
N SER A 119 -7.77 -6.20 -0.95
CA SER A 119 -8.99 -6.75 -0.36
C SER A 119 -10.28 -6.05 -0.80
N LEU A 120 -10.17 -4.94 -1.54
CA LEU A 120 -11.27 -4.20 -2.14
C LEU A 120 -11.03 -4.08 -3.64
N THR A 121 -12.13 -4.11 -4.42
CA THR A 121 -12.06 -4.02 -5.88
C THR A 121 -11.82 -2.56 -6.28
N PRO A 122 -10.75 -2.26 -7.05
CA PRO A 122 -10.48 -0.92 -7.52
C PRO A 122 -11.52 -0.44 -8.54
N GLN A 123 -11.71 0.88 -8.62
CA GLN A 123 -12.43 1.50 -9.73
C GLN A 123 -11.59 1.39 -11.01
N ALA A 124 -12.21 1.02 -12.13
CA ALA A 124 -11.50 0.77 -13.39
C ALA A 124 -10.74 2.02 -13.89
N GLU A 125 -11.31 3.22 -13.72
CA GLU A 125 -10.64 4.47 -14.14
C GLU A 125 -9.28 4.72 -13.47
N LEU A 126 -9.02 4.13 -12.29
CA LEU A 126 -7.76 4.30 -11.60
C LEU A 126 -6.57 3.70 -12.36
N PHE A 127 -6.79 2.72 -13.24
CA PHE A 127 -5.71 2.08 -14.00
C PHE A 127 -5.11 2.99 -15.08
N GLU A 128 -5.88 3.97 -15.56
CA GLU A 128 -5.41 5.03 -16.46
C GLU A 128 -4.68 6.15 -15.71
N LEU A 129 -4.97 6.31 -14.41
CA LEU A 129 -4.43 7.40 -13.59
C LEU A 129 -3.17 7.00 -12.83
N ILE A 130 -3.11 5.75 -12.37
CA ILE A 130 -2.08 5.26 -11.46
C ILE A 130 -1.08 4.41 -12.21
N GLU A 131 0.16 4.89 -12.23
CA GLU A 131 1.25 4.25 -12.94
C GLU A 131 1.74 3.00 -12.20
N HIS A 132 1.96 3.10 -10.88
CA HIS A 132 2.56 2.04 -10.08
C HIS A 132 1.57 1.44 -9.08
N TRP A 133 1.34 0.12 -9.17
CA TRP A 133 0.42 -0.59 -8.28
C TRP A 133 1.18 -1.57 -7.40
N THR A 134 1.27 -1.28 -6.11
CA THR A 134 1.77 -2.22 -5.11
C THR A 134 0.58 -2.84 -4.37
N VAL A 135 0.42 -4.15 -4.54
CA VAL A 135 -0.56 -4.92 -3.77
C VAL A 135 0.21 -5.71 -2.72
N SER A 136 -0.13 -5.52 -1.45
CA SER A 136 0.42 -6.30 -0.33
C SER A 136 -0.68 -7.12 0.34
N PRO A 137 -0.93 -8.36 -0.15
CA PRO A 137 -2.06 -9.15 0.29
C PRO A 137 -2.04 -9.40 1.79
N LYS A 138 -3.14 -9.03 2.45
CA LYS A 138 -3.37 -9.32 3.87
C LYS A 138 -4.31 -10.51 4.07
N ARG A 139 -4.88 -11.03 2.98
CA ARG A 139 -5.68 -12.25 2.93
C ARG A 139 -5.10 -13.19 1.89
N ARG A 140 -5.56 -14.44 1.90
CA ARG A 140 -5.10 -15.47 0.99
C ARG A 140 -5.34 -15.15 -0.49
N ARG A 141 -6.43 -14.44 -0.81
CA ARG A 141 -6.80 -14.11 -2.19
C ARG A 141 -6.91 -12.61 -2.37
N ILE A 142 -6.30 -12.12 -3.43
CA ILE A 142 -6.52 -10.77 -3.96
C ILE A 142 -7.84 -10.77 -4.72
N VAL A 143 -8.71 -9.81 -4.46
CA VAL A 143 -10.00 -9.72 -5.14
C VAL A 143 -9.83 -9.57 -6.66
N ASP A 144 -10.89 -9.88 -7.40
CA ASP A 144 -10.93 -9.68 -8.84
C ASP A 144 -11.06 -8.17 -9.17
N GLY A 145 -10.84 -7.79 -10.42
CA GLY A 145 -10.96 -6.40 -10.91
C GLY A 145 -9.65 -5.62 -10.98
N PHE A 146 -8.51 -6.21 -10.60
CA PHE A 146 -7.20 -5.65 -10.91
C PHE A 146 -6.85 -5.90 -12.38
N GLU A 147 -6.75 -4.84 -13.19
CA GLU A 147 -6.29 -4.91 -14.57
C GLU A 147 -4.76 -4.97 -14.69
N ARG A 148 -4.08 -4.34 -13.73
CA ARG A 148 -2.60 -4.34 -13.61
C ARG A 148 -2.17 -4.37 -12.16
N ILE A 149 -1.13 -5.13 -11.85
CA ILE A 149 -0.38 -5.07 -10.59
C ILE A 149 1.10 -4.98 -10.95
N THR A 150 1.76 -3.88 -10.63
CA THR A 150 3.19 -3.73 -10.92
C THR A 150 4.03 -4.56 -9.94
N GLU A 151 3.63 -4.55 -8.66
CA GLU A 151 4.37 -5.19 -7.59
C GLU A 151 3.44 -5.95 -6.64
N LEU A 152 3.67 -7.25 -6.48
CA LEU A 152 3.15 -8.01 -5.35
C LEU A 152 4.17 -8.07 -4.22
N LYS A 153 3.79 -7.55 -3.05
CA LYS A 153 4.65 -7.49 -1.86
C LYS A 153 4.07 -8.31 -0.72
N TYR A 154 4.56 -9.54 -0.54
CA TYR A 154 4.08 -10.44 0.51
C TYR A 154 4.90 -10.32 1.79
N VAL A 155 4.21 -10.13 2.92
CA VAL A 155 4.86 -10.13 4.24
C VAL A 155 5.09 -11.56 4.71
N VAL A 156 6.36 -11.94 4.86
CA VAL A 156 6.79 -13.26 5.32
C VAL A 156 6.92 -13.25 6.84
N GLY A 157 5.83 -13.64 7.50
CA GLY A 157 5.77 -13.90 8.93
C GLY A 157 5.72 -15.40 9.26
N LYS A 158 5.46 -15.70 10.53
CA LYS A 158 5.40 -17.09 11.04
C LYS A 158 4.40 -17.96 10.27
N ALA A 159 3.19 -17.45 10.06
CA ALA A 159 2.11 -18.14 9.38
C ALA A 159 2.16 -18.08 7.85
N PHE A 160 3.15 -17.39 7.27
CA PHE A 160 3.28 -17.30 5.82
C PHE A 160 3.55 -18.67 5.19
N ARG A 161 3.00 -18.88 3.99
CA ARG A 161 3.09 -20.09 3.19
C ARG A 161 3.22 -19.65 1.74
N GLU A 162 4.08 -20.33 1.03
CA GLU A 162 4.45 -19.99 -0.34
C GLU A 162 3.32 -20.23 -1.35
N ASP A 163 2.41 -21.16 -1.05
CA ASP A 163 1.21 -21.42 -1.88
C ASP A 163 0.15 -20.31 -1.82
N MET A 164 0.42 -19.23 -1.08
CA MET A 164 -0.43 -18.04 -1.02
C MET A 164 -0.01 -16.96 -2.04
N ILE A 165 1.07 -17.20 -2.77
CA ILE A 165 1.62 -16.22 -3.71
C ILE A 165 0.92 -16.35 -5.06
N GLU A 166 0.22 -15.30 -5.48
CA GLU A 166 -0.43 -15.18 -6.79
C GLU A 166 0.52 -14.53 -7.80
N GLY A 167 1.74 -15.07 -7.94
CA GLY A 167 2.84 -14.41 -8.65
C GLY A 167 2.57 -14.10 -10.12
N ASP A 168 1.70 -14.85 -10.78
CA ASP A 168 1.34 -14.63 -12.19
C ASP A 168 0.48 -13.38 -12.42
N ARG A 169 0.02 -12.71 -11.34
CA ARG A 169 -0.82 -11.50 -11.41
C ARG A 169 -0.02 -10.21 -11.47
N SER A 170 1.31 -10.24 -11.36
CA SER A 170 2.13 -9.03 -11.32
C SER A 170 3.44 -9.12 -12.08
N ASP A 171 3.97 -7.94 -12.44
CA ASP A 171 5.26 -7.84 -13.13
C ASP A 171 6.44 -8.23 -12.21
N LEU A 172 6.32 -7.89 -10.91
CA LEU A 172 7.34 -8.15 -9.91
C LEU A 172 6.73 -8.79 -8.67
N VAL A 173 7.46 -9.71 -8.06
CA VAL A 173 7.11 -10.32 -6.77
C VAL A 173 8.22 -10.05 -5.77
N TYR A 174 7.85 -9.48 -4.65
CA TYR A 174 8.70 -9.16 -3.51
C TYR A 174 8.25 -9.92 -2.27
N LEU A 175 9.22 -10.52 -1.59
CA LEU A 175 9.03 -11.08 -0.26
C LEU A 175 9.65 -10.15 0.78
N GLN A 176 8.84 -9.71 1.73
CA GLN A 176 9.22 -8.79 2.78
C GLN A 176 9.18 -9.50 4.14
N PRO A 177 10.32 -9.71 4.81
CA PRO A 177 10.31 -10.24 6.17
C PRO A 177 9.47 -9.36 7.11
N GLU A 178 8.61 -9.97 7.94
CA GLU A 178 7.76 -9.24 8.89
C GLU A 178 8.57 -8.36 9.86
N SER A 179 9.81 -8.77 10.17
CA SER A 179 10.79 -8.01 10.96
C SER A 179 12.20 -8.48 10.65
N SER A 180 13.20 -7.80 11.19
CA SER A 180 14.62 -8.19 11.10
C SER A 180 14.99 -9.42 11.94
N LYS A 181 14.01 -10.12 12.53
CA LYS A 181 14.27 -11.37 13.25
C LYS A 181 14.85 -12.41 12.29
N PRO A 182 15.94 -13.11 12.67
CA PRO A 182 16.59 -14.09 11.80
C PRO A 182 15.65 -15.15 11.22
N GLU A 183 14.67 -15.63 12.00
CA GLU A 183 13.70 -16.63 11.56
C GLU A 183 12.87 -16.21 10.33
N TYR A 184 12.50 -14.93 10.21
CA TYR A 184 11.74 -14.43 9.06
C TYR A 184 12.62 -14.12 7.86
N VAL A 185 13.83 -13.62 8.12
CA VAL A 185 14.83 -13.36 7.06
C VAL A 185 15.25 -14.68 6.42
N ILE A 186 15.61 -15.70 7.21
CA ILE A 186 16.01 -17.03 6.73
C ILE A 186 14.87 -17.67 5.94
N LYS A 187 13.64 -17.69 6.49
CA LYS A 187 12.47 -18.22 5.79
C LYS A 187 12.24 -17.53 4.44
N THR A 188 12.43 -16.21 4.38
CA THR A 188 12.31 -15.45 3.14
C THR A 188 13.35 -15.88 2.12
N LEU A 189 14.61 -16.01 2.54
CA LEU A 189 15.71 -16.44 1.66
C LEU A 189 15.52 -17.88 1.16
N GLU A 190 15.03 -18.80 1.99
CA GLU A 190 14.71 -20.18 1.59
C GLU A 190 13.63 -20.26 0.51
N ILE A 191 12.66 -19.33 0.51
CA ILE A 191 11.65 -19.22 -0.55
C ILE A 191 12.28 -18.61 -1.80
N LEU A 192 13.03 -17.52 -1.68
CA LEU A 192 13.68 -16.86 -2.82
C LEU A 192 14.66 -17.78 -3.55
N GLN A 193 15.35 -18.68 -2.86
CA GLN A 193 16.23 -19.69 -3.48
C GLN A 193 15.48 -20.59 -4.49
N ARG A 194 14.17 -20.77 -4.33
CA ARG A 194 13.33 -21.60 -5.21
C ARG A 194 12.64 -20.78 -6.30
N HIS A 195 12.67 -19.44 -6.20
CA HIS A 195 12.02 -18.50 -7.12
C HIS A 195 12.99 -17.40 -7.55
N PRO A 196 13.92 -17.67 -8.49
CA PRO A 196 15.02 -16.75 -8.81
C PRO A 196 14.58 -15.42 -9.45
N GLY A 197 13.34 -15.31 -9.94
CA GLY A 197 12.78 -14.05 -10.45
C GLY A 197 12.22 -13.13 -9.36
N TRP A 198 12.03 -13.65 -8.14
CA TRP A 198 11.47 -12.89 -7.02
C TRP A 198 12.56 -12.18 -6.25
N ARG A 199 12.18 -11.12 -5.52
CA ARG A 199 13.12 -10.21 -4.87
C ARG A 199 12.84 -10.07 -3.38
N LEU A 200 13.87 -9.77 -2.61
CA LEU A 200 13.71 -9.36 -1.22
C LEU A 200 13.27 -7.89 -1.18
N SER A 201 12.24 -7.57 -0.39
CA SER A 201 11.91 -6.19 -0.01
C SER A 201 12.36 -5.94 1.42
N CYS A 202 13.09 -4.86 1.63
CA CYS A 202 13.51 -4.36 2.93
C CYS A 202 12.74 -3.08 3.26
N ARG A 203 12.59 -2.78 4.55
CA ARG A 203 11.99 -1.52 5.03
C ARG A 203 13.09 -0.53 5.39
N ILE A 204 13.68 0.12 4.40
CA ILE A 204 14.85 0.98 4.63
C ILE A 204 14.50 2.22 5.45
N HIS A 205 13.28 2.74 5.32
CA HIS A 205 12.81 3.89 6.08
C HIS A 205 12.87 3.62 7.59
N LYS A 206 12.54 2.40 8.04
CA LYS A 206 12.69 1.98 9.44
C LYS A 206 14.14 1.92 9.91
N MET A 207 15.05 1.48 9.04
CA MET A 207 16.48 1.43 9.34
C MET A 207 17.09 2.83 9.44
N LEU A 208 16.57 3.77 8.66
CA LEU A 208 17.02 5.16 8.60
C LEU A 208 16.26 6.09 9.58
N HIS A 209 15.28 5.55 10.31
CA HIS A 209 14.40 6.32 11.20
C HIS A 209 13.67 7.47 10.49
N LEU A 210 13.24 7.21 9.25
CA LEU A 210 12.42 8.10 8.45
C LEU A 210 10.93 7.76 8.61
N PRO A 211 10.04 8.76 8.47
CA PRO A 211 8.61 8.51 8.31
C PRO A 211 8.32 7.68 7.05
#